data_AF-A0A2E6G2K9-F1
#
_entry.id   AF-A0A2E6G2K9-F1
#
_cell.length_a   1.000
_cell.length_b   1.000
_cell.length_c   1.000
_cell.angle_alpha   90.00
_cell.angle_beta   90.00
_cell.angle_gamma   90.00
#
_symmetry.space_group_name_H-M   'P 1'
#
loop_
_entity.id
_entity.type
_entity.pdbx_description
1 polymer ?
#
loop_
_entity_poly.entity_id
_entity_poly.type
_entity_poly.pdbx_seq_one_letter_code
_entity_poly.pdbx_strand_id
1 'polypeptide(L)'
;MSSERVVAAIGLVVCLIVAIFASVTLSDNETTNRSSNTELVDPLIQTEDHDHRNASQHVMFTDNIRPVSYNPLTAPGNAEIQVADSPDGKRYAYIAGWTEMHIVDVTNPENTTVTGVYYDPNTQVLDVKYLQYNAREYVIVQNQLVDPGAADPNVGSWEDPAQVTVTLVDVTDKSNPSWVDSWYDADHPSGPHNLYTHMIDNEWYIFVANPDYEQCDVGQGDACGGITIAHLNFAGYGDLPRIVKVGEAEVSWESTLGGWIYIHDMTVQTWPGEDRNDPRFDRTFVYGAYWEAGLRIFDVSDVPHPGNDLAEYLAIAAACRGSLGTQLGCNWRAPEVGQWMEFEDFDGDGEIDCGCTSNENGGRASYIHYAEPIDDMVDASHLGYPIGKRHLTIVATEVLSTTVGTGMSYLLDTTAYEINNGNFRFLPELIHGWEIPFAMDHHIPEGEEWLLFSPHNADTQIFQTGLPGLPDNSFGGAWDGRIYLSSYHAGLWVIDIETLMFEGLQGVNKTVAHASSTVGYHLPHGADGSPLDSSFYDFGWTPFLWAAEYHDGYTYLSCITSGLYIVQLDIDAPYGN
;
A
#
# COMPACT_ATOMS: atom_id res chain seq x y z
N MET A 1 -12.28 -7.98 73.95
CA MET A 1 -11.10 -8.52 73.23
C MET A 1 -9.89 -8.38 74.14
N SER A 2 -9.04 -9.40 74.28
CA SER A 2 -7.82 -9.31 75.10
C SER A 2 -6.87 -8.26 74.53
N SER A 3 -6.13 -7.56 75.39
CA SER A 3 -5.19 -6.50 74.99
C SER A 3 -4.18 -6.97 73.93
N GLU A 4 -3.79 -8.24 73.99
CA GLU A 4 -2.91 -8.89 73.01
C GLU A 4 -3.47 -8.89 71.58
N ARG A 5 -4.79 -9.10 71.42
CA ARG A 5 -5.43 -9.07 70.09
C ARG A 5 -5.54 -7.65 69.52
N VAL A 6 -5.65 -6.64 70.39
CA VAL A 6 -5.66 -5.24 69.98
C VAL A 6 -4.27 -4.79 69.54
N VAL A 7 -3.21 -5.20 70.26
CA VAL A 7 -1.82 -4.91 69.88
C VAL A 7 -1.45 -5.59 68.57
N ALA A 8 -1.85 -6.86 68.38
CA ALA A 8 -1.62 -7.57 67.12
C ALA A 8 -2.36 -6.93 65.93
N ALA A 9 -3.61 -6.50 66.13
CA ALA A 9 -4.38 -5.82 65.08
C ALA A 9 -3.77 -4.47 64.70
N ILE A 10 -3.31 -3.68 65.68
CA ILE A 10 -2.63 -2.40 65.44
C ILE A 10 -1.30 -2.64 64.70
N GLY A 11 -0.53 -3.65 65.10
CA GLY A 11 0.70 -4.03 64.41
C GLY A 11 0.47 -4.40 62.94
N LEU A 12 -0.61 -5.13 62.66
CA LEU A 12 -0.96 -5.53 61.29
C LEU A 12 -1.40 -4.34 60.44
N VAL A 13 -2.18 -3.41 61.01
CA VAL A 13 -2.58 -2.16 60.32
C VAL A 13 -1.36 -1.30 60.00
N VAL A 14 -0.40 -1.18 60.93
CA VAL A 14 0.83 -0.43 60.68
C VAL A 14 1.66 -1.09 59.57
N CYS A 15 1.77 -2.42 59.55
CA CYS A 15 2.48 -3.12 58.48
C CYS A 15 1.82 -2.91 57.11
N LEU A 16 0.48 -2.92 57.05
CA LEU A 16 -0.26 -2.63 55.81
C LEU A 16 -0.03 -1.20 55.33
N ILE A 17 -0.01 -0.22 56.24
CA ILE A 17 0.26 1.18 55.88
C ILE A 17 1.70 1.35 55.37
N VAL A 18 2.68 0.67 55.98
CA VAL A 18 4.07 0.69 55.49
C VAL A 18 4.19 0.00 54.13
N ALA A 19 3.48 -1.11 53.89
CA ALA A 19 3.48 -1.79 52.60
C ALA A 19 2.84 -0.95 51.49
N ILE A 20 1.73 -0.25 51.79
CA ILE A 20 1.08 0.68 50.85
C ILE A 20 2.01 1.87 50.57
N PHE A 21 2.63 2.45 51.58
CA PHE A 21 3.57 3.56 51.40
C PHE A 21 4.83 3.14 50.62
N ALA A 22 5.35 1.93 50.86
CA ALA A 22 6.45 1.36 50.09
C ALA A 22 6.04 1.10 48.62
N SER A 23 4.81 0.64 48.37
CA SER A 23 4.29 0.42 47.02
C SER A 23 4.14 1.75 46.26
N VAL A 24 3.60 2.78 46.90
CA VAL A 24 3.47 4.12 46.30
C VAL A 24 4.83 4.75 46.04
N THR A 25 5.79 4.60 46.96
CA THR A 25 7.15 5.15 46.78
C THR A 25 8.03 4.36 45.81
N LEU A 26 7.75 3.07 45.59
CA LEU A 26 8.37 2.27 44.51
C LEU A 26 7.72 2.53 43.15
N SER A 27 6.46 2.97 43.12
CA SER A 27 5.77 3.35 41.87
C SER A 27 6.22 4.72 41.33
N ASP A 28 6.79 5.58 42.17
CA ASP A 28 7.13 6.98 41.83
C ASP A 28 8.62 7.20 41.49
N ASN A 29 9.40 6.14 41.27
CA ASN A 29 10.85 6.26 41.05
C ASN A 29 11.37 5.62 39.75
N GLU A 30 10.57 5.66 38.69
CA GLU A 30 11.06 5.56 37.31
C GLU A 30 10.90 6.92 36.63
N THR A 31 11.90 7.79 36.82
CA THR A 31 12.11 8.92 35.92
C THR A 31 12.79 8.43 34.65
N THR A 32 12.00 7.96 33.69
CA THR A 32 12.32 7.95 32.26
C THR A 32 11.03 8.22 31.49
N ASN A 33 10.99 9.36 30.79
CA ASN A 33 9.96 9.66 29.79
C ASN A 33 9.92 8.56 28.72
N ARG A 34 8.77 7.87 28.58
CA ARG A 34 8.14 7.55 27.27
C ARG A 34 6.80 6.82 27.46
N SER A 35 5.84 7.28 26.66
CA SER A 35 4.53 6.73 26.27
C SER A 35 3.58 6.16 27.34
N SER A 36 2.34 6.64 27.29
CA SER A 36 1.19 5.89 27.81
C SER A 36 1.14 4.53 27.11
N ASN A 37 1.45 3.44 27.82
CA ASN A 37 1.09 2.10 27.36
C ASN A 37 -0.44 1.98 27.42
N THR A 38 -1.12 2.44 26.38
CA THR A 38 -2.45 1.94 26.04
C THR A 38 -2.28 0.46 25.72
N GLU A 39 -2.81 -0.39 26.60
CA GLU A 39 -2.85 -1.83 26.36
C GLU A 39 -3.69 -2.08 25.11
N LEU A 40 -3.08 -2.63 24.05
CA LEU A 40 -3.81 -2.98 22.83
C LEU A 40 -4.84 -4.06 23.19
N VAL A 41 -6.08 -3.83 22.79
CA VAL A 41 -7.15 -4.81 22.88
C VAL A 41 -7.32 -5.43 21.50
N ASP A 42 -7.50 -6.74 21.44
CA ASP A 42 -7.76 -7.46 20.22
C ASP A 42 -9.09 -7.01 19.58
N PRO A 43 -9.06 -6.38 18.39
CA PRO A 43 -10.27 -5.95 17.71
C PRO A 43 -10.79 -7.00 16.72
N LEU A 44 -10.11 -8.13 16.54
CA LEU A 44 -10.49 -9.13 15.56
C LEU A 44 -11.49 -10.10 16.21
N ILE A 45 -12.74 -10.09 15.73
CA ILE A 45 -13.80 -10.94 16.27
C ILE A 45 -14.13 -12.01 15.24
N GLN A 46 -14.05 -13.29 15.64
CA GLN A 46 -14.36 -14.45 14.78
C GLN A 46 -15.31 -15.44 15.48
N THR A 47 -16.19 -14.95 16.36
CA THR A 47 -17.17 -15.82 17.04
C THR A 47 -18.39 -16.04 16.16
N GLU A 48 -19.03 -17.21 16.26
CA GLU A 48 -20.21 -17.56 15.42
C GLU A 48 -21.39 -16.58 15.55
N ASP A 49 -21.46 -15.80 16.63
CA ASP A 49 -22.49 -14.80 16.88
C ASP A 49 -22.15 -13.39 16.39
N HIS A 50 -20.92 -13.17 15.89
CA HIS A 50 -20.47 -11.92 15.29
C HIS A 50 -20.94 -11.82 13.83
N ASP A 51 -21.53 -10.69 13.46
CA ASP A 51 -22.00 -10.44 12.11
C ASP A 51 -21.03 -9.50 11.39
N HIS A 52 -20.18 -10.07 10.55
CA HIS A 52 -19.17 -9.37 9.75
C HIS A 52 -19.76 -8.33 8.77
N ARG A 53 -21.09 -8.26 8.60
CA ARG A 53 -21.77 -7.22 7.78
C ARG A 53 -22.36 -6.08 8.61
N ASN A 54 -22.37 -6.20 9.92
CA ASN A 54 -23.03 -5.25 10.82
C ASN A 54 -22.01 -4.27 11.41
N ALA A 55 -22.02 -3.03 10.92
CA ALA A 55 -21.06 -2.00 11.34
C ALA A 55 -21.15 -1.67 12.84
N SER A 56 -22.33 -1.83 13.46
CA SER A 56 -22.49 -1.57 14.89
C SER A 56 -21.70 -2.52 15.79
N GLN A 57 -21.21 -3.65 15.25
CA GLN A 57 -20.35 -4.60 15.96
C GLN A 57 -18.85 -4.31 15.79
N HIS A 58 -18.48 -3.31 14.98
CA HIS A 58 -17.10 -2.98 14.63
C HIS A 58 -16.63 -1.63 15.22
N VAL A 59 -17.29 -1.16 16.28
CA VAL A 59 -16.92 0.09 16.97
C VAL A 59 -15.70 -0.14 17.87
N MET A 60 -14.55 -0.40 17.24
CA MET A 60 -13.29 -0.74 17.88
C MET A 60 -12.16 0.08 17.26
N PHE A 61 -11.51 0.90 18.10
CA PHE A 61 -10.37 1.72 17.73
C PHE A 61 -9.61 2.09 18.99
N THR A 62 -8.35 2.49 18.84
CA THR A 62 -7.53 2.98 19.95
C THR A 62 -7.85 4.44 20.27
N ASP A 63 -7.78 4.82 21.56
CA ASP A 63 -8.19 6.16 22.05
C ASP A 63 -7.44 7.34 21.40
N ASN A 64 -6.29 7.08 20.76
CA ASN A 64 -5.46 8.05 20.06
C ASN A 64 -5.85 8.28 18.60
N ILE A 65 -6.75 7.47 18.02
CA ILE A 65 -7.29 7.67 16.68
C ILE A 65 -8.71 8.24 16.78
N ARG A 66 -8.90 9.44 16.23
CA ARG A 66 -10.18 10.13 16.18
C ARG A 66 -10.89 9.84 14.84
N PRO A 67 -12.08 9.23 14.85
CA PRO A 67 -12.97 9.25 13.68
C PRO A 67 -13.40 10.70 13.39
N VAL A 68 -13.14 11.19 12.18
CA VAL A 68 -13.39 12.58 11.78
C VAL A 68 -14.71 12.69 11.00
N SER A 69 -14.85 11.93 9.92
CA SER A 69 -16.08 11.90 9.15
C SER A 69 -16.26 10.59 8.38
N TYR A 70 -17.49 10.38 7.92
CA TYR A 70 -17.87 9.29 7.04
C TYR A 70 -18.72 9.86 5.91
N ASN A 71 -18.40 9.49 4.67
CA ASN A 71 -19.15 9.84 3.48
C ASN A 71 -19.59 8.54 2.79
N PRO A 72 -20.90 8.27 2.67
CA PRO A 72 -21.41 7.04 2.08
C PRO A 72 -21.22 6.96 0.56
N LEU A 73 -20.69 8.02 -0.08
CA LEU A 73 -20.56 8.18 -1.52
C LEU A 73 -21.91 7.99 -2.23
N THR A 74 -21.91 7.90 -3.57
CA THR A 74 -23.14 7.73 -4.36
C THR A 74 -23.43 6.26 -4.71
N ALA A 75 -22.41 5.41 -4.70
CA ALA A 75 -22.50 3.97 -4.92
C ALA A 75 -21.35 3.27 -4.14
N PRO A 76 -21.53 1.99 -3.74
CA PRO A 76 -20.45 1.17 -3.20
C PRO A 76 -19.58 0.60 -4.35
N GLY A 77 -18.64 -0.27 -4.01
CA GLY A 77 -17.64 -0.82 -4.94
C GLY A 77 -16.36 0.00 -4.98
N ASN A 78 -16.04 0.72 -3.90
CA ASN A 78 -14.89 1.62 -3.84
C ASN A 78 -13.57 0.85 -3.70
N ALA A 79 -12.50 1.40 -4.29
CA ALA A 79 -11.19 0.76 -4.31
C ALA A 79 -10.10 1.79 -3.96
N GLU A 80 -9.06 1.93 -4.77
CA GLU A 80 -7.98 2.91 -4.55
C GLU A 80 -8.50 4.33 -4.26
N ILE A 81 -7.76 5.05 -3.44
CA ILE A 81 -7.96 6.47 -3.16
C ILE A 81 -6.69 7.26 -3.45
N GLN A 82 -6.85 8.45 -4.00
CA GLN A 82 -5.80 9.47 -4.03
C GLN A 82 -6.34 10.84 -3.61
N VAL A 83 -5.63 11.54 -2.74
CA VAL A 83 -5.97 12.84 -2.17
C VAL A 83 -4.96 13.86 -2.68
N ALA A 84 -5.46 14.88 -3.35
CA ALA A 84 -4.60 15.90 -3.93
C ALA A 84 -5.16 17.31 -3.74
N ASP A 85 -4.24 18.25 -3.54
CA ASP A 85 -4.52 19.68 -3.66
C ASP A 85 -4.74 20.06 -5.12
N SER A 86 -5.77 20.88 -5.35
CA SER A 86 -6.18 21.34 -6.67
C SER A 86 -5.78 22.80 -6.90
N PRO A 87 -5.49 23.21 -8.15
CA PRO A 87 -5.21 24.60 -8.51
C PRO A 87 -6.31 25.61 -8.13
N ASP A 88 -7.54 25.15 -7.87
CA ASP A 88 -8.64 26.00 -7.41
C ASP A 88 -8.57 26.37 -5.91
N GLY A 89 -7.56 25.84 -5.20
CA GLY A 89 -7.32 26.09 -3.76
C GLY A 89 -8.10 25.17 -2.83
N LYS A 90 -8.71 24.11 -3.36
CA LYS A 90 -9.38 23.05 -2.59
C LYS A 90 -8.58 21.76 -2.59
N ARG A 91 -9.04 20.82 -1.77
CA ARG A 91 -8.52 19.45 -1.70
C ARG A 91 -9.59 18.45 -2.12
N TYR A 92 -9.21 17.49 -2.94
CA TYR A 92 -10.11 16.47 -3.44
C TYR A 92 -9.56 15.07 -3.18
N ALA A 93 -10.43 14.17 -2.75
CA ALA A 93 -10.19 12.73 -2.82
C ALA A 93 -10.81 12.19 -4.11
N TYR A 94 -10.01 11.50 -4.91
CA TYR A 94 -10.40 10.72 -6.06
C TYR A 94 -10.46 9.28 -5.62
N ILE A 95 -11.63 8.65 -5.76
CA ILE A 95 -11.85 7.30 -5.26
C ILE A 95 -12.28 6.45 -6.44
N ALA A 96 -11.47 5.43 -6.74
CA ALA A 96 -11.82 4.39 -7.69
C ALA A 96 -13.10 3.68 -7.23
N GLY A 97 -13.94 3.29 -8.17
CA GLY A 97 -15.11 2.52 -7.84
C GLY A 97 -15.68 1.79 -9.03
N TRP A 98 -16.42 0.71 -8.78
CA TRP A 98 -16.89 -0.19 -9.83
C TRP A 98 -17.58 0.56 -10.97
N THR A 99 -18.71 1.22 -10.72
CA THR A 99 -19.44 1.93 -11.78
C THR A 99 -19.20 3.43 -11.81
N GLU A 100 -18.55 3.97 -10.77
CA GLU A 100 -18.36 5.39 -10.56
C GLU A 100 -16.99 5.61 -9.91
N MET A 101 -16.16 6.45 -10.54
CA MET A 101 -15.07 7.12 -9.82
C MET A 101 -15.63 8.37 -9.15
N HIS A 102 -15.51 8.47 -7.83
CA HIS A 102 -15.99 9.63 -7.06
C HIS A 102 -14.92 10.70 -6.95
N ILE A 103 -15.33 11.97 -7.06
CA ILE A 103 -14.53 13.14 -6.76
C ILE A 103 -15.14 13.83 -5.54
N VAL A 104 -14.49 13.75 -4.39
CA VAL A 104 -15.02 14.23 -3.11
C VAL A 104 -14.24 15.47 -2.68
N ASP A 105 -14.92 16.59 -2.44
CA ASP A 105 -14.31 17.76 -1.80
C ASP A 105 -14.06 17.42 -0.33
N VAL A 106 -12.78 17.36 0.03
CA VAL A 106 -12.29 17.05 1.37
C VAL A 106 -11.50 18.21 1.98
N THR A 107 -11.66 19.42 1.41
CA THR A 107 -11.04 20.66 1.93
C THR A 107 -11.36 20.88 3.41
N ASN A 108 -12.57 20.49 3.83
CA ASN A 108 -12.90 20.33 5.25
C ASN A 108 -13.12 18.83 5.54
N PRO A 109 -12.15 18.14 6.16
CA PRO A 109 -12.26 16.73 6.52
C PRO A 109 -13.46 16.40 7.41
N GLU A 110 -13.98 17.35 8.20
CA GLU A 110 -15.16 17.15 9.06
C GLU A 110 -16.50 17.27 8.28
N ASN A 111 -16.48 17.80 7.06
CA ASN A 111 -17.68 18.00 6.24
C ASN A 111 -17.35 17.86 4.76
N THR A 112 -17.31 16.62 4.29
CA THR A 112 -16.98 16.27 2.91
C THR A 112 -18.22 16.27 2.01
N THR A 113 -18.04 16.41 0.70
CA THR A 113 -19.15 16.39 -0.26
C THR A 113 -18.70 15.81 -1.60
N VAL A 114 -19.46 14.85 -2.14
CA VAL A 114 -19.25 14.36 -3.51
C VAL A 114 -19.52 15.52 -4.49
N THR A 115 -18.48 15.95 -5.19
CA THR A 115 -18.52 17.08 -6.14
C THR A 115 -18.84 16.63 -7.55
N GLY A 116 -18.39 15.44 -7.93
CA GLY A 116 -18.72 14.83 -9.21
C GLY A 116 -18.40 13.35 -9.24
N VAL A 117 -18.85 12.72 -10.31
CA VAL A 117 -18.66 11.30 -10.59
C VAL A 117 -18.30 11.13 -12.06
N TYR A 118 -17.31 10.30 -12.34
CA TYR A 118 -17.09 9.77 -13.68
C TYR A 118 -17.76 8.40 -13.75
N TYR A 119 -18.83 8.30 -14.53
CA TYR A 119 -19.66 7.10 -14.62
C TYR A 119 -19.16 6.20 -15.75
N ASP A 120 -18.79 4.97 -15.40
CA ASP A 120 -18.46 3.91 -16.33
C ASP A 120 -19.28 2.64 -15.99
N PRO A 121 -20.42 2.42 -16.67
CA PRO A 121 -21.31 1.31 -16.35
C PRO A 121 -20.78 -0.06 -16.78
N ASN A 122 -19.70 -0.10 -17.57
CA ASN A 122 -19.30 -1.30 -18.29
C ASN A 122 -18.06 -1.98 -17.71
N THR A 123 -17.46 -1.38 -16.68
CA THR A 123 -16.17 -1.80 -16.12
C THR A 123 -16.19 -1.68 -14.61
N GLN A 124 -15.14 -2.17 -13.97
CA GLN A 124 -14.79 -1.86 -12.59
C GLN A 124 -13.51 -1.04 -12.59
N VAL A 125 -13.52 0.08 -11.85
CA VAL A 125 -12.32 0.86 -11.60
C VAL A 125 -11.77 0.49 -10.23
N LEU A 126 -10.59 -0.14 -10.19
CA LEU A 126 -9.92 -0.48 -8.93
C LEU A 126 -8.80 0.49 -8.57
N ASP A 127 -8.27 1.24 -9.55
CA ASP A 127 -7.14 2.14 -9.37
C ASP A 127 -7.37 3.52 -10.01
N VAL A 128 -6.87 4.57 -9.34
CA VAL A 128 -6.92 5.98 -9.74
C VAL A 128 -5.58 6.65 -9.51
N LYS A 129 -5.09 7.41 -10.51
CA LYS A 129 -3.92 8.28 -10.35
C LYS A 129 -4.17 9.67 -10.95
N TYR A 130 -4.11 10.68 -10.11
CA TYR A 130 -4.29 12.10 -10.38
C TYR A 130 -2.98 12.74 -10.83
N LEU A 131 -3.08 13.61 -11.84
CA LEU A 131 -1.96 14.43 -12.27
C LEU A 131 -2.42 15.79 -12.78
N GLN A 132 -1.46 16.72 -12.82
CA GLN A 132 -1.67 18.07 -13.33
C GLN A 132 -0.77 18.33 -14.54
N TYR A 133 -1.34 18.96 -15.57
CA TYR A 133 -0.58 19.41 -16.74
C TYR A 133 -1.15 20.71 -17.30
N ASN A 134 -0.32 21.74 -17.46
CA ASN A 134 -0.70 23.05 -17.98
C ASN A 134 -1.96 23.66 -17.33
N ALA A 135 -2.04 23.60 -15.99
CA ALA A 135 -3.18 24.05 -15.19
C ALA A 135 -4.52 23.35 -15.50
N ARG A 136 -4.45 22.19 -16.15
CA ARG A 136 -5.53 21.22 -16.23
C ARG A 136 -5.22 20.04 -15.31
N GLU A 137 -6.28 19.34 -14.98
CA GLU A 137 -6.25 18.23 -14.03
C GLU A 137 -6.82 17.00 -14.71
N TYR A 138 -6.13 15.88 -14.54
CA TYR A 138 -6.51 14.61 -15.12
C TYR A 138 -6.48 13.52 -14.06
N VAL A 139 -7.31 12.51 -14.26
CA VAL A 139 -7.22 11.24 -13.55
C VAL A 139 -7.06 10.13 -14.57
N ILE A 140 -6.15 9.22 -14.29
CA ILE A 140 -6.00 7.97 -15.00
C ILE A 140 -6.71 6.91 -14.19
N VAL A 141 -7.56 6.14 -14.84
CA VAL A 141 -8.28 5.03 -14.23
C VAL A 141 -7.93 3.73 -14.93
N GLN A 142 -7.82 2.69 -14.12
CA GLN A 142 -7.69 1.32 -14.56
C GLN A 142 -9.11 0.78 -14.79
N ASN A 143 -9.39 0.22 -15.96
CA ASN A 143 -10.67 -0.42 -16.24
C ASN A 143 -10.44 -1.93 -16.40
N GLN A 144 -11.18 -2.72 -15.63
CA GLN A 144 -11.27 -4.17 -15.83
C GLN A 144 -12.70 -4.70 -15.81
N LEU A 145 -12.87 -5.92 -16.31
CA LEU A 145 -14.08 -6.70 -16.14
C LEU A 145 -13.85 -7.78 -15.10
N VAL A 146 -14.63 -7.73 -14.04
CA VAL A 146 -15.00 -8.94 -13.32
C VAL A 146 -16.11 -9.60 -14.12
N ASP A 147 -15.77 -10.64 -14.89
CA ASP A 147 -16.75 -11.67 -15.24
C ASP A 147 -17.44 -12.07 -13.93
N PRO A 148 -18.75 -12.30 -13.88
CA PRO A 148 -19.31 -13.42 -13.13
C PRO A 148 -18.77 -13.54 -11.70
N GLY A 149 -17.71 -14.28 -11.37
CA GLY A 149 -16.77 -14.98 -12.23
C GLY A 149 -15.27 -14.70 -11.97
N ALA A 150 -14.81 -13.65 -11.28
CA ALA A 150 -13.41 -13.47 -10.82
C ALA A 150 -13.26 -12.19 -9.96
N ALA A 151 -12.10 -11.99 -9.31
CA ALA A 151 -11.70 -10.70 -8.70
C ALA A 151 -10.51 -10.14 -9.48
N ASP A 152 -9.75 -11.04 -10.11
CA ASP A 152 -8.61 -10.73 -10.96
C ASP A 152 -8.98 -10.63 -12.45
N PRO A 153 -8.26 -9.79 -13.23
CA PRO A 153 -8.40 -9.71 -14.67
C PRO A 153 -8.17 -11.08 -15.33
N ASN A 154 -9.05 -11.50 -16.23
CA ASN A 154 -8.99 -12.80 -16.90
C ASN A 154 -9.13 -12.67 -18.42
N VAL A 155 -8.54 -13.57 -19.21
CA VAL A 155 -8.67 -13.50 -20.68
C VAL A 155 -10.08 -13.91 -21.11
N GLY A 156 -10.92 -12.93 -21.48
CA GLY A 156 -12.32 -13.10 -21.84
C GLY A 156 -12.68 -12.78 -23.30
N SER A 157 -13.91 -13.10 -23.71
CA SER A 157 -14.52 -12.59 -24.94
C SER A 157 -15.24 -11.28 -24.65
N TRP A 158 -14.50 -10.18 -24.65
CA TRP A 158 -15.00 -8.84 -24.37
C TRP A 158 -15.94 -8.35 -25.49
N GLU A 159 -17.07 -7.76 -25.13
CA GLU A 159 -18.00 -7.17 -26.10
C GLU A 159 -17.48 -5.81 -26.61
N ASP A 160 -16.72 -5.09 -25.77
CA ASP A 160 -16.07 -3.81 -26.09
C ASP A 160 -14.62 -3.79 -25.56
N PRO A 161 -13.60 -3.57 -26.42
CA PRO A 161 -12.22 -3.40 -25.98
C PRO A 161 -12.00 -2.29 -24.94
N ALA A 162 -12.89 -1.32 -24.82
CA ALA A 162 -12.84 -0.30 -23.74
C ALA A 162 -12.90 -0.92 -22.34
N GLN A 163 -13.35 -2.17 -22.22
CA GLN A 163 -13.59 -2.83 -20.95
C GLN A 163 -12.33 -3.31 -20.20
N VAL A 164 -11.17 -3.27 -20.86
CA VAL A 164 -9.86 -3.70 -20.34
C VAL A 164 -8.79 -2.67 -20.72
N THR A 165 -9.02 -1.41 -20.36
CA THR A 165 -8.16 -0.28 -20.78
C THR A 165 -7.60 0.51 -19.62
N VAL A 166 -6.55 1.26 -19.90
CA VAL A 166 -6.21 2.44 -19.13
C VAL A 166 -6.94 3.63 -19.75
N THR A 167 -7.72 4.35 -18.96
CA THR A 167 -8.51 5.50 -19.40
C THR A 167 -8.01 6.80 -18.79
N LEU A 168 -7.90 7.84 -19.61
CA LEU A 168 -7.59 9.20 -19.17
C LEU A 168 -8.86 10.05 -19.13
N VAL A 169 -9.10 10.68 -17.98
CA VAL A 169 -10.27 11.52 -17.71
C VAL A 169 -9.80 12.94 -17.38
N ASP A 170 -10.34 13.95 -18.05
CA ASP A 170 -10.17 15.36 -17.67
C ASP A 170 -11.14 15.66 -16.51
N VAL A 171 -10.57 16.04 -15.37
CA VAL A 171 -11.30 16.39 -14.13
C VAL A 171 -11.12 17.86 -13.75
N THR A 172 -10.67 18.70 -14.69
CA THR A 172 -10.50 20.15 -14.45
C THR A 172 -11.80 20.77 -13.95
N ASP A 173 -12.93 20.45 -14.60
CA ASP A 173 -14.26 20.68 -14.05
C ASP A 173 -14.70 19.44 -13.25
N LYS A 174 -14.50 19.50 -11.93
CA LYS A 174 -14.83 18.42 -10.98
C LYS A 174 -16.28 17.95 -11.08
N SER A 175 -17.20 18.83 -11.51
CA SER A 175 -18.63 18.52 -11.61
C SER A 175 -19.03 17.86 -12.93
N ASN A 176 -18.12 17.86 -13.91
CA ASN A 176 -18.34 17.29 -15.24
C ASN A 176 -17.05 16.66 -15.76
N PRO A 177 -16.56 15.57 -15.11
CA PRO A 177 -15.41 14.83 -15.60
C PRO A 177 -15.71 14.27 -16.99
N SER A 178 -14.70 14.25 -17.86
CA SER A 178 -14.90 13.86 -19.26
C SER A 178 -13.77 13.00 -19.79
N TRP A 179 -14.13 11.98 -20.57
CA TRP A 179 -13.17 11.10 -21.23
C TRP A 179 -12.27 11.86 -22.21
N VAL A 180 -10.98 11.52 -22.24
CA VAL A 180 -9.97 12.12 -23.13
C VAL A 180 -9.34 11.12 -24.09
N ASP A 181 -8.88 9.98 -23.55
CA ASP A 181 -8.23 8.91 -24.30
C ASP A 181 -8.34 7.59 -23.55
N SER A 182 -8.14 6.47 -24.24
CA SER A 182 -7.95 5.17 -23.60
C SER A 182 -7.02 4.28 -24.42
N TRP A 183 -6.36 3.34 -23.75
CA TRP A 183 -5.41 2.44 -24.38
C TRP A 183 -5.63 1.00 -23.90
N TYR A 184 -5.68 0.08 -24.87
CA TYR A 184 -5.75 -1.37 -24.69
C TYR A 184 -4.39 -1.99 -25.00
N ASP A 185 -3.86 -2.81 -24.11
CA ASP A 185 -2.64 -3.57 -24.36
C ASP A 185 -2.95 -4.92 -25.01
N ALA A 186 -2.58 -5.09 -26.28
CA ALA A 186 -2.80 -6.37 -26.94
C ALA A 186 -1.85 -7.49 -26.47
N ASP A 187 -0.72 -7.14 -25.83
CA ASP A 187 0.19 -8.14 -25.22
C ASP A 187 -0.34 -8.65 -23.87
N HIS A 188 -1.23 -7.89 -23.22
CA HIS A 188 -1.81 -8.24 -21.93
C HIS A 188 -3.34 -8.23 -22.00
N PRO A 189 -3.94 -9.25 -22.64
CA PRO A 189 -5.38 -9.28 -22.94
C PRO A 189 -6.29 -9.49 -21.74
N SER A 190 -5.73 -9.86 -20.58
CA SER A 190 -6.43 -9.91 -19.29
C SER A 190 -6.89 -8.52 -18.84
N GLY A 191 -6.14 -7.48 -19.20
CA GLY A 191 -6.36 -6.10 -18.78
C GLY A 191 -5.46 -5.71 -17.61
N PRO A 192 -5.40 -4.40 -17.32
CA PRO A 192 -4.62 -3.87 -16.20
C PRO A 192 -5.18 -4.36 -14.86
N HIS A 193 -4.31 -4.65 -13.89
CA HIS A 193 -4.71 -4.94 -12.51
C HIS A 193 -4.51 -3.75 -11.58
N ASN A 194 -3.44 -2.99 -11.81
CA ASN A 194 -3.05 -1.80 -11.06
C ASN A 194 -2.30 -0.82 -11.98
N LEU A 195 -2.23 0.45 -11.61
CA LEU A 195 -1.41 1.44 -12.31
C LEU A 195 -0.73 2.46 -11.38
N TYR A 196 0.39 2.99 -11.86
CA TYR A 196 1.11 4.07 -11.21
C TYR A 196 1.52 5.12 -12.24
N THR A 197 1.74 6.35 -11.80
CA THR A 197 2.19 7.44 -12.68
C THR A 197 3.42 8.11 -12.12
N HIS A 198 4.39 8.41 -12.98
CA HIS A 198 5.59 9.12 -12.57
C HIS A 198 6.11 10.05 -13.65
N MET A 199 6.75 11.14 -13.26
CA MET A 199 7.44 12.02 -14.20
C MET A 199 8.90 11.60 -14.35
N ILE A 200 9.34 11.42 -15.60
CA ILE A 200 10.74 11.14 -15.95
C ILE A 200 11.13 12.16 -17.01
N ASP A 201 12.20 12.93 -16.75
CA ASP A 201 12.69 13.98 -17.65
C ASP A 201 11.61 14.98 -18.11
N ASN A 202 10.74 15.38 -17.17
CA ASN A 202 9.60 16.28 -17.36
C ASN A 202 8.49 15.75 -18.30
N GLU A 203 8.47 14.45 -18.57
CA GLU A 203 7.41 13.79 -19.32
C GLU A 203 6.64 12.83 -18.38
N TRP A 204 5.33 12.69 -18.58
CA TRP A 204 4.49 11.82 -17.74
C TRP A 204 4.46 10.39 -18.28
N TYR A 205 4.69 9.43 -17.40
CA TYR A 205 4.60 8.00 -17.71
C TYR A 205 3.51 7.33 -16.88
N ILE A 206 2.92 6.31 -17.48
CA ILE A 206 1.97 5.39 -16.86
C ILE A 206 2.63 4.01 -16.84
N PHE A 207 2.62 3.40 -15.67
CA PHE A 207 3.10 2.05 -15.41
C PHE A 207 1.88 1.21 -15.08
N VAL A 208 1.78 0.03 -15.67
CA VAL A 208 0.56 -0.78 -15.62
C VAL A 208 0.93 -2.20 -15.29
N ALA A 209 0.48 -2.70 -14.15
CA ALA A 209 0.64 -4.08 -13.75
C ALA A 209 -0.33 -4.91 -14.58
N ASN A 210 0.23 -5.83 -15.35
CA ASN A 210 -0.51 -6.79 -16.14
C ASN A 210 -0.24 -8.18 -15.56
N PRO A 211 -1.25 -8.82 -14.98
CA PRO A 211 -1.09 -10.11 -14.34
C PRO A 211 -0.77 -11.19 -15.38
N ASP A 212 -0.12 -12.26 -14.89
CA ASP A 212 0.18 -13.45 -15.69
C ASP A 212 -1.10 -14.10 -16.22
N TYR A 213 -1.05 -14.63 -17.44
CA TYR A 213 -2.14 -15.38 -18.05
C TYR A 213 -1.62 -16.68 -18.70
N GLU A 214 -2.30 -17.80 -18.41
CA GLU A 214 -1.85 -19.17 -18.72
C GLU A 214 -1.62 -19.50 -20.22
N GLN A 215 -1.96 -18.58 -21.13
CA GLN A 215 -1.92 -18.81 -22.58
C GLN A 215 -0.65 -18.26 -23.25
N CYS A 216 0.24 -17.63 -22.48
CA CYS A 216 1.51 -17.10 -22.96
C CYS A 216 2.59 -18.20 -23.04
N ASP A 217 3.55 -18.10 -23.97
CA ASP A 217 4.69 -19.03 -24.07
C ASP A 217 6.01 -18.31 -23.74
N VAL A 218 6.44 -18.40 -22.47
CA VAL A 218 7.74 -17.87 -21.98
C VAL A 218 8.91 -18.34 -22.87
N GLY A 219 8.81 -19.54 -23.45
CA GLY A 219 9.85 -20.13 -24.31
C GLY A 219 9.95 -19.53 -25.71
N GLN A 220 8.93 -18.78 -26.15
CA GLN A 220 8.93 -18.00 -27.40
C GLN A 220 9.29 -16.52 -27.16
N GLY A 221 9.41 -16.11 -25.89
CA GLY A 221 9.70 -14.74 -25.48
C GLY A 221 8.46 -13.88 -25.24
N ASP A 222 7.25 -14.45 -25.28
CA ASP A 222 5.99 -13.74 -25.02
C ASP A 222 6.02 -13.02 -23.66
N ALA A 223 5.40 -11.85 -23.54
CA ALA A 223 5.27 -11.12 -22.28
C ALA A 223 4.22 -11.84 -21.43
N CYS A 224 4.67 -12.69 -20.51
CA CYS A 224 3.81 -13.56 -19.73
C CYS A 224 3.20 -12.90 -18.50
N GLY A 225 3.32 -11.59 -18.37
CA GLY A 225 2.99 -10.82 -17.18
C GLY A 225 4.10 -9.83 -16.89
N GLY A 226 3.79 -8.73 -16.20
CA GLY A 226 4.76 -7.70 -15.89
C GLY A 226 4.18 -6.29 -16.02
N ILE A 227 5.04 -5.33 -16.32
CA ILE A 227 4.69 -3.92 -16.27
C ILE A 227 4.72 -3.35 -17.66
N THR A 228 3.58 -2.87 -18.16
CA THR A 228 3.60 -2.05 -19.37
C THR A 228 3.93 -0.60 -19.02
N ILE A 229 4.77 0.02 -19.85
CA ILE A 229 5.22 1.39 -19.70
C ILE A 229 4.72 2.19 -20.90
N ALA A 230 3.90 3.20 -20.62
CA ALA A 230 3.31 4.09 -21.61
C ALA A 230 3.67 5.55 -21.33
N HIS A 231 4.05 6.28 -22.37
CA HIS A 231 4.22 7.72 -22.32
C HIS A 231 2.85 8.41 -22.48
N LEU A 232 2.49 9.27 -21.53
CA LEU A 232 1.34 10.16 -21.64
C LEU A 232 1.75 11.46 -22.35
N ASN A 233 1.58 11.45 -23.66
CA ASN A 233 2.07 12.51 -24.53
C ASN A 233 1.06 13.66 -24.65
N PHE A 234 1.35 14.79 -24.00
CA PHE A 234 0.53 16.01 -24.08
C PHE A 234 0.81 16.90 -25.30
N ALA A 235 2.02 16.84 -25.88
CA ALA A 235 2.48 17.81 -26.88
C ALA A 235 2.35 17.33 -28.34
N GLY A 236 2.34 16.02 -28.58
CA GLY A 236 2.49 15.42 -29.90
C GLY A 236 1.27 15.56 -30.83
N TYR A 237 0.08 15.84 -30.28
CA TYR A 237 -1.19 15.75 -31.03
C TYR A 237 -2.08 17.00 -30.92
N GLY A 238 -1.49 18.20 -30.81
CA GLY A 238 -2.23 19.47 -30.86
C GLY A 238 -3.11 19.71 -29.64
N ASP A 239 -2.49 19.74 -28.47
CA ASP A 239 -3.09 19.88 -27.12
C ASP A 239 -4.05 18.74 -26.70
N LEU A 240 -4.11 17.65 -27.48
CA LEU A 240 -4.85 16.43 -27.13
C LEU A 240 -3.88 15.40 -26.53
N PRO A 241 -3.99 15.08 -25.23
CA PRO A 241 -3.16 14.06 -24.60
C PRO A 241 -3.38 12.69 -25.24
N ARG A 242 -2.32 11.89 -25.39
CA ARG A 242 -2.40 10.51 -25.89
C ARG A 242 -1.58 9.55 -25.06
N ILE A 243 -2.15 8.39 -24.76
CA ILE A 243 -1.43 7.27 -24.14
C ILE A 243 -0.70 6.49 -25.25
N VAL A 244 0.61 6.31 -25.10
CA VAL A 244 1.46 5.64 -26.09
C VAL A 244 2.38 4.64 -25.40
N LYS A 245 2.12 3.34 -25.56
CA LYS A 245 3.04 2.27 -25.12
C LYS A 245 4.42 2.49 -25.73
N VAL A 246 5.46 2.42 -24.89
CA VAL A 246 6.86 2.58 -25.29
C VAL A 246 7.74 1.40 -24.90
N GLY A 247 7.30 0.55 -23.97
CA GLY A 247 7.99 -0.67 -23.62
C GLY A 247 7.40 -1.35 -22.40
N GLU A 248 8.16 -2.27 -21.83
CA GLU A 248 7.70 -3.15 -20.74
C GLU A 248 8.82 -3.40 -19.72
N ALA A 249 8.47 -3.92 -18.55
CA ALA A 249 9.39 -4.52 -17.59
C ALA A 249 8.87 -5.92 -17.22
N GLU A 250 9.76 -6.92 -17.24
CA GLU A 250 9.40 -8.31 -16.99
C GLU A 250 10.47 -8.95 -16.11
N VAL A 251 10.03 -9.78 -15.17
CA VAL A 251 10.92 -10.47 -14.23
C VAL A 251 11.74 -11.54 -14.94
N SER A 252 12.98 -11.72 -14.51
CA SER A 252 13.77 -12.85 -14.98
C SER A 252 13.24 -14.16 -14.39
N TRP A 253 12.68 -15.04 -15.22
CA TRP A 253 12.14 -16.34 -14.77
C TRP A 253 13.16 -17.21 -14.04
N GLU A 254 14.44 -17.09 -14.39
CA GLU A 254 15.53 -17.84 -13.74
C GLU A 254 15.73 -17.41 -12.27
N SER A 255 15.22 -16.24 -11.89
CA SER A 255 15.41 -15.63 -10.57
C SER A 255 14.22 -15.83 -9.63
N THR A 256 13.08 -16.34 -10.11
CA THR A 256 11.84 -16.46 -9.33
C THR A 256 11.76 -17.71 -8.48
N LEU A 257 12.76 -18.61 -8.57
CA LEU A 257 12.74 -19.94 -7.93
C LEU A 257 11.52 -20.79 -8.33
N GLY A 258 10.88 -20.48 -9.46
CA GLY A 258 9.64 -21.13 -9.89
C GLY A 258 8.38 -20.63 -9.18
N GLY A 259 8.48 -19.55 -8.40
CA GLY A 259 7.34 -18.82 -7.87
C GLY A 259 6.53 -18.18 -8.99
N TRP A 260 5.25 -17.93 -8.71
CA TRP A 260 4.35 -17.19 -9.58
C TRP A 260 4.93 -15.81 -9.93
N ILE A 261 4.59 -15.28 -11.10
CA ILE A 261 5.02 -13.94 -11.55
C ILE A 261 3.84 -12.98 -11.68
N TYR A 262 2.78 -13.26 -10.92
CA TYR A 262 1.61 -12.39 -10.84
C TYR A 262 2.00 -11.08 -10.17
N ILE A 263 2.12 -10.02 -10.97
CA ILE A 263 2.31 -8.67 -10.42
C ILE A 263 0.96 -8.14 -9.95
N HIS A 264 0.90 -7.83 -8.66
CA HIS A 264 -0.31 -7.31 -8.06
C HIS A 264 -0.33 -5.78 -8.03
N ASP A 265 0.80 -5.15 -7.71
CA ASP A 265 0.91 -3.71 -7.55
C ASP A 265 2.32 -3.23 -7.92
N MET A 266 2.47 -1.94 -8.19
CA MET A 266 3.77 -1.30 -8.26
C MET A 266 3.71 0.17 -7.89
N THR A 267 4.84 0.64 -7.37
CA THR A 267 5.11 2.06 -7.18
C THR A 267 6.36 2.45 -7.97
N VAL A 268 6.48 3.73 -8.28
CA VAL A 268 7.61 4.25 -9.06
C VAL A 268 8.18 5.47 -8.37
N GLN A 269 9.49 5.48 -8.19
CA GLN A 269 10.16 6.52 -7.43
C GLN A 269 11.48 6.93 -8.10
N THR A 270 11.71 8.24 -8.21
CA THR A 270 13.05 8.76 -8.47
C THR A 270 13.87 8.67 -7.20
N TRP A 271 15.10 8.18 -7.30
CA TRP A 271 15.97 7.98 -6.15
C TRP A 271 16.03 9.22 -5.25
N PRO A 272 15.64 9.11 -3.96
CA PRO A 272 15.50 10.28 -3.09
C PRO A 272 16.83 10.80 -2.53
N GLY A 273 17.94 10.12 -2.81
CA GLY A 273 19.26 10.53 -2.34
C GLY A 273 19.82 11.74 -3.10
N GLU A 274 20.37 12.71 -2.36
CA GLU A 274 20.90 13.96 -2.93
C GLU A 274 22.40 13.90 -3.32
N ASP A 275 23.10 12.80 -3.03
CA ASP A 275 24.53 12.66 -3.36
C ASP A 275 24.73 12.43 -4.86
N ARG A 276 25.23 13.45 -5.55
CA ARG A 276 25.54 13.43 -6.98
C ARG A 276 26.60 12.40 -7.40
N ASN A 277 27.32 11.82 -6.45
CA ASN A 277 28.27 10.74 -6.71
C ASN A 277 27.65 9.35 -6.55
N ASP A 278 26.42 9.26 -6.02
CA ASP A 278 25.66 8.02 -5.96
C ASP A 278 25.24 7.63 -7.39
N PRO A 279 25.50 6.39 -7.84
CA PRO A 279 25.12 5.92 -9.17
C PRO A 279 23.59 5.83 -9.38
N ARG A 280 22.78 6.05 -8.35
CA ARG A 280 21.32 6.14 -8.42
C ARG A 280 20.80 7.57 -8.51
N PHE A 281 21.65 8.58 -8.29
CA PHE A 281 21.26 9.98 -8.36
C PHE A 281 20.59 10.29 -9.70
N ASP A 282 19.42 10.96 -9.66
CA ASP A 282 18.54 11.25 -10.80
C ASP A 282 17.99 10.02 -11.57
N ARG A 283 18.18 8.79 -11.07
CA ARG A 283 17.59 7.58 -11.66
C ARG A 283 16.22 7.28 -11.09
N THR A 284 15.37 6.66 -11.90
CA THR A 284 14.00 6.30 -11.55
C THR A 284 13.82 4.79 -11.59
N PHE A 285 13.18 4.26 -10.56
CA PHE A 285 13.00 2.83 -10.36
C PHE A 285 11.53 2.48 -10.14
N VAL A 286 11.13 1.34 -10.68
CA VAL A 286 9.84 0.70 -10.38
C VAL A 286 10.06 -0.33 -9.27
N TYR A 287 9.21 -0.33 -8.25
CA TYR A 287 9.17 -1.30 -7.16
C TYR A 287 7.90 -2.14 -7.34
N GLY A 288 8.05 -3.31 -7.96
CA GLY A 288 6.95 -4.21 -8.26
C GLY A 288 6.72 -5.25 -7.16
N ALA A 289 5.44 -5.43 -6.80
CA ALA A 289 4.95 -6.45 -5.88
C ALA A 289 4.48 -7.68 -6.67
N TYR A 290 5.26 -8.76 -6.60
CA TYR A 290 4.91 -10.02 -7.26
C TYR A 290 4.58 -11.09 -6.23
N TRP A 291 3.47 -11.79 -6.44
CA TRP A 291 3.15 -12.98 -5.64
C TRP A 291 4.22 -14.04 -5.83
N GLU A 292 4.78 -14.55 -4.75
CA GLU A 292 5.87 -15.54 -4.66
C GLU A 292 7.21 -15.14 -5.27
N ALA A 293 7.24 -14.35 -6.34
CA ALA A 293 8.47 -13.76 -6.83
C ALA A 293 8.95 -12.62 -5.92
N GLY A 294 8.12 -12.02 -5.07
CA GLY A 294 8.56 -11.02 -4.08
C GLY A 294 8.77 -9.62 -4.66
N LEU A 295 9.60 -8.80 -4.00
CA LEU A 295 9.92 -7.46 -4.50
C LEU A 295 10.82 -7.55 -5.73
N ARG A 296 10.50 -6.78 -6.78
CA ARG A 296 11.32 -6.64 -8.00
C ARG A 296 11.55 -5.18 -8.30
N ILE A 297 12.80 -4.80 -8.57
CA ILE A 297 13.18 -3.42 -8.84
C ILE A 297 13.66 -3.30 -10.28
N PHE A 298 13.04 -2.43 -11.07
CA PHE A 298 13.42 -2.17 -12.47
C PHE A 298 13.92 -0.75 -12.64
N ASP A 299 14.98 -0.56 -13.42
CA ASP A 299 15.45 0.78 -13.77
C ASP A 299 14.75 1.28 -15.04
N VAL A 300 14.04 2.39 -14.90
CA VAL A 300 13.27 3.02 -15.99
C VAL A 300 13.82 4.39 -16.37
N SER A 301 15.04 4.72 -15.94
CA SER A 301 15.68 6.01 -16.20
C SER A 301 15.84 6.30 -17.69
N ASP A 302 16.13 5.26 -18.49
CA ASP A 302 16.34 5.37 -19.95
C ASP A 302 15.08 5.01 -20.75
N VAL A 303 13.88 5.14 -20.16
CA VAL A 303 12.61 4.91 -20.86
C VAL A 303 12.51 5.81 -22.10
N PRO A 304 12.00 5.36 -23.26
CA PRO A 304 11.98 6.21 -24.46
C PRO A 304 11.17 7.50 -24.25
N HIS A 305 11.82 8.65 -24.37
CA HIS A 305 11.20 9.97 -24.21
C HIS A 305 11.58 10.95 -25.35
N PRO A 306 10.67 11.86 -25.76
CA PRO A 306 10.94 12.84 -26.82
C PRO A 306 12.11 13.78 -26.53
N GLY A 307 12.41 14.02 -25.24
CA GLY A 307 13.48 14.91 -24.78
C GLY A 307 14.89 14.35 -24.94
N ASN A 308 15.06 13.02 -24.94
CA ASN A 308 16.36 12.35 -25.13
C ASN A 308 16.74 12.33 -26.61
N ASP A 309 15.97 11.55 -27.37
CA ASP A 309 16.15 11.28 -28.78
C ASP A 309 14.75 11.13 -29.41
N LEU A 310 14.29 12.22 -30.01
CA LEU A 310 13.02 12.26 -30.71
C LEU A 310 12.92 11.22 -31.84
N ALA A 311 14.02 10.92 -32.53
CA ALA A 311 14.00 9.98 -33.65
C ALA A 311 13.84 8.54 -33.15
N GLU A 312 14.55 8.19 -32.07
CA GLU A 312 14.39 6.90 -31.39
C GLU A 312 12.98 6.76 -30.80
N TYR A 313 12.51 7.76 -30.04
CA TYR A 313 11.16 7.76 -29.48
C TYR A 313 10.09 7.56 -30.55
N LEU A 314 10.15 8.31 -31.66
CA LEU A 314 9.18 8.16 -32.76
C LEU A 314 9.26 6.79 -33.42
N ALA A 315 10.45 6.20 -33.54
CA ALA A 315 10.61 4.85 -34.09
C ALA A 315 9.98 3.81 -33.16
N ILE A 316 10.26 3.87 -31.86
CA ILE A 316 9.71 2.95 -30.85
C ILE A 316 8.19 3.12 -30.76
N ALA A 317 7.70 4.33 -30.56
CA ALA A 317 6.27 4.62 -30.46
C ALA A 317 5.50 4.18 -31.72
N ALA A 318 6.05 4.40 -32.92
CA ALA A 318 5.44 3.95 -34.17
C ALA A 318 5.47 2.43 -34.30
N ALA A 319 6.54 1.76 -33.86
CA ALA A 319 6.65 0.31 -33.88
C ALA A 319 5.66 -0.34 -32.90
N CYS A 320 5.63 0.11 -31.63
CA CYS A 320 4.65 -0.35 -30.63
C CYS A 320 3.22 -0.14 -31.15
N ARG A 321 2.89 1.06 -31.64
CA ARG A 321 1.53 1.32 -32.17
C ARG A 321 1.21 0.48 -33.41
N GLY A 322 2.20 0.27 -34.29
CA GLY A 322 2.06 -0.52 -35.51
C GLY A 322 1.86 -2.02 -35.25
N SER A 323 2.37 -2.52 -34.12
CA SER A 323 2.19 -3.89 -33.63
C SER A 323 1.02 -4.04 -32.65
N LEU A 324 0.19 -2.99 -32.46
CA LEU A 324 -0.88 -2.94 -31.47
C LEU A 324 -0.40 -3.15 -30.02
N GLY A 325 0.84 -2.79 -29.72
CA GLY A 325 1.46 -2.94 -28.40
C GLY A 325 2.23 -4.24 -28.23
N THR A 326 2.11 -5.19 -29.17
CA THR A 326 2.79 -6.48 -29.06
C THR A 326 4.30 -6.38 -29.26
N GLN A 327 5.03 -7.36 -28.72
CA GLN A 327 6.48 -7.50 -28.88
C GLN A 327 7.00 -7.51 -30.33
N LEU A 328 6.13 -7.80 -31.33
CA LEU A 328 6.52 -7.70 -32.75
C LEU A 328 7.08 -6.32 -33.14
N GLY A 329 6.67 -5.27 -32.43
CA GLY A 329 7.15 -3.90 -32.60
C GLY A 329 7.62 -3.24 -31.31
N CYS A 330 7.09 -3.64 -30.15
CA CYS A 330 7.37 -3.00 -28.87
C CYS A 330 8.45 -3.73 -28.07
N ASN A 331 9.72 -3.42 -28.36
CA ASN A 331 10.87 -4.22 -27.90
C ASN A 331 11.70 -3.60 -26.77
N TRP A 332 11.41 -2.36 -26.34
CA TRP A 332 12.16 -1.79 -25.22
C TRP A 332 11.79 -2.50 -23.92
N ARG A 333 12.79 -2.83 -23.11
CA ARG A 333 12.64 -3.53 -21.83
C ARG A 333 13.42 -2.82 -20.74
N ALA A 334 12.76 -2.52 -19.64
CA ALA A 334 13.43 -2.02 -18.44
C ALA A 334 14.28 -3.14 -17.83
N PRO A 335 15.57 -2.89 -17.53
CA PRO A 335 16.40 -3.89 -16.86
C PRO A 335 15.96 -4.08 -15.41
N GLU A 336 15.82 -5.35 -15.00
CA GLU A 336 15.71 -5.72 -13.59
C GLU A 336 17.05 -5.47 -12.89
N VAL A 337 17.02 -4.66 -11.84
CA VAL A 337 18.19 -4.21 -11.07
C VAL A 337 18.09 -4.51 -9.58
N GLY A 338 17.11 -5.27 -9.12
CA GLY A 338 17.01 -5.61 -7.70
C GLY A 338 15.90 -6.60 -7.41
N GLN A 339 16.07 -7.38 -6.35
CA GLN A 339 15.05 -8.33 -5.91
C GLN A 339 15.18 -8.65 -4.42
N TRP A 340 14.06 -9.04 -3.81
CA TRP A 340 14.02 -9.60 -2.45
C TRP A 340 12.96 -10.72 -2.36
N MET A 341 13.33 -11.84 -1.73
CA MET A 341 12.52 -13.07 -1.61
C MET A 341 12.79 -13.82 -0.29
N GLU A 342 13.18 -13.12 0.78
CA GLU A 342 13.53 -13.72 2.07
C GLU A 342 12.29 -13.81 2.98
N PHE A 343 11.26 -14.52 2.51
CA PHE A 343 9.99 -14.65 3.23
C PHE A 343 10.12 -15.36 4.58
N GLU A 344 9.09 -15.25 5.42
CA GLU A 344 9.04 -15.95 6.71
C GLU A 344 9.15 -17.46 6.53
N ASP A 345 9.77 -18.11 7.53
CA ASP A 345 9.84 -19.56 7.72
C ASP A 345 9.02 -19.89 8.98
N PHE A 346 7.72 -20.11 8.81
CA PHE A 346 6.82 -20.27 9.96
C PHE A 346 6.96 -21.64 10.64
N ASP A 347 7.43 -22.66 9.93
CA ASP A 347 7.59 -24.01 10.49
C ASP A 347 9.01 -24.29 11.04
N GLY A 348 9.96 -23.41 10.74
CA GLY A 348 11.32 -23.41 11.24
C GLY A 348 12.20 -24.47 10.60
N ASP A 349 11.88 -24.90 9.37
CA ASP A 349 12.63 -25.93 8.65
C ASP A 349 13.90 -25.39 7.94
N GLY A 350 14.04 -24.06 7.88
CA GLY A 350 15.16 -23.34 7.28
C GLY A 350 14.96 -22.95 5.81
N GLU A 351 13.80 -23.25 5.23
CA GLU A 351 13.38 -22.81 3.89
C GLU A 351 12.32 -21.70 4.01
N ILE A 352 12.15 -20.91 2.94
CA ILE A 352 11.13 -19.84 2.90
C ILE A 352 9.73 -20.41 2.65
N ASP A 353 8.69 -19.77 3.18
CA ASP A 353 7.30 -20.20 2.97
C ASP A 353 6.71 -19.66 1.65
N CYS A 354 6.91 -20.40 0.57
CA CYS A 354 6.38 -20.13 -0.78
C CYS A 354 5.87 -21.43 -1.43
N GLY A 355 5.12 -21.32 -2.53
CA GLY A 355 4.84 -22.45 -3.42
C GLY A 355 6.11 -23.09 -3.98
N CYS A 356 7.19 -22.31 -4.14
CA CYS A 356 8.49 -22.79 -4.60
C CYS A 356 9.16 -23.85 -3.69
N THR A 357 8.84 -23.85 -2.40
CA THR A 357 9.28 -24.85 -1.40
C THR A 357 8.17 -25.82 -1.02
N SER A 358 6.97 -25.67 -1.62
CA SER A 358 5.73 -26.36 -1.25
C SER A 358 5.23 -26.05 0.17
N ASN A 359 5.67 -24.94 0.78
CA ASN A 359 5.22 -24.48 2.08
C ASN A 359 4.40 -23.19 1.97
N GLU A 360 3.32 -23.25 1.21
CA GLU A 360 2.47 -22.10 0.95
C GLU A 360 1.38 -22.01 2.02
N ASN A 361 1.49 -21.01 2.91
CA ASN A 361 0.51 -20.73 3.96
C ASN A 361 -0.62 -19.82 3.45
N GLY A 362 -1.20 -20.18 2.30
CA GLY A 362 -2.24 -19.42 1.58
C GLY A 362 -1.87 -17.96 1.33
N GLY A 363 -0.59 -17.71 1.04
CA GLY A 363 -0.05 -16.39 0.77
C GLY A 363 0.49 -15.61 1.97
N ARG A 364 0.29 -16.10 3.22
CA ARG A 364 0.65 -15.38 4.46
C ARG A 364 2.05 -14.77 4.46
N ALA A 365 3.05 -15.46 3.89
CA ALA A 365 4.44 -15.01 3.84
C ALA A 365 4.89 -14.46 2.47
N SER A 366 4.32 -14.95 1.36
CA SER A 366 4.97 -14.84 0.04
C SER A 366 4.13 -14.20 -1.05
N TYR A 367 2.83 -14.00 -0.87
CA TYR A 367 1.97 -13.35 -1.88
C TYR A 367 2.11 -11.84 -1.79
N ILE A 368 3.29 -11.30 -2.14
CA ILE A 368 3.57 -9.87 -2.04
C ILE A 368 2.63 -9.10 -2.96
N HIS A 369 1.72 -8.38 -2.33
CA HIS A 369 0.60 -7.70 -2.92
C HIS A 369 0.87 -6.22 -3.16
N TYR A 370 1.56 -5.59 -2.23
CA TYR A 370 1.85 -4.16 -2.25
C TYR A 370 3.32 -3.90 -1.98
N ALA A 371 3.87 -2.87 -2.63
CA ALA A 371 5.25 -2.43 -2.45
C ALA A 371 5.34 -0.90 -2.50
N GLU A 372 5.82 -0.30 -1.41
CA GLU A 372 5.90 1.15 -1.22
C GLU A 372 7.32 1.56 -0.76
N PRO A 373 8.12 2.16 -1.65
CA PRO A 373 9.36 2.81 -1.26
C PRO A 373 9.04 4.09 -0.49
N ILE A 374 9.75 4.33 0.60
CA ILE A 374 9.53 5.55 1.39
C ILE A 374 10.19 6.74 0.70
N ASP A 375 9.43 7.81 0.52
CA ASP A 375 9.84 9.04 -0.20
C ASP A 375 11.12 9.69 0.34
N ASP A 376 11.35 9.59 1.64
CA ASP A 376 12.50 10.20 2.29
C ASP A 376 13.55 9.18 2.70
N MET A 377 14.83 9.50 2.43
CA MET A 377 15.92 8.77 3.04
C MET A 377 16.19 9.24 4.48
N VAL A 378 16.32 8.29 5.41
CA VAL A 378 16.42 8.55 6.85
C VAL A 378 17.77 8.14 7.45
N ASP A 379 18.33 8.93 8.36
CA ASP A 379 19.51 8.53 9.16
C ASP A 379 19.03 7.88 10.46
N ALA A 380 19.22 6.55 10.56
CA ALA A 380 18.80 5.74 11.70
C ALA A 380 19.93 5.48 12.72
N SER A 381 21.01 6.26 12.69
CA SER A 381 22.17 6.03 13.58
C SER A 381 21.87 6.19 15.07
N HIS A 382 20.86 6.98 15.45
CA HIS A 382 20.38 7.08 16.83
C HIS A 382 19.69 5.80 17.33
N LEU A 383 19.20 4.96 16.42
CA LEU A 383 18.66 3.63 16.73
C LEU A 383 19.76 2.56 16.89
N GLY A 384 21.00 2.87 16.47
CA GLY A 384 22.14 1.94 16.51
C GLY A 384 22.59 1.40 15.15
N TYR A 385 21.96 1.84 14.06
CA TYR A 385 22.40 1.52 12.70
C TYR A 385 23.71 2.24 12.33
N PRO A 386 24.48 1.73 11.35
CA PRO A 386 25.61 2.47 10.77
C PRO A 386 25.22 3.88 10.31
N ILE A 387 26.12 4.83 10.52
CA ILE A 387 25.97 6.24 10.08
C ILE A 387 25.75 6.30 8.57
N GLY A 388 24.74 7.07 8.16
CA GLY A 388 24.37 7.28 6.77
C GLY A 388 22.85 7.23 6.60
N LYS A 389 22.37 7.94 5.57
CA LYS A 389 20.96 7.87 5.20
C LYS A 389 20.64 6.51 4.57
N ARG A 390 19.44 6.02 4.85
CA ARG A 390 18.89 4.75 4.37
C ARG A 390 17.63 5.01 3.55
N HIS A 391 17.46 4.24 2.50
CA HIS A 391 16.21 4.14 1.78
C HIS A 391 15.48 2.89 2.26
N LEU A 392 14.19 3.02 2.50
CA LEU A 392 13.35 1.98 3.08
C LEU A 392 12.24 1.63 2.10
N THR A 393 11.78 0.38 2.14
CA THR A 393 10.64 -0.07 1.34
C THR A 393 9.79 -1.00 2.20
N ILE A 394 8.49 -0.76 2.27
CA ILE A 394 7.54 -1.67 2.89
C ILE A 394 6.92 -2.53 1.79
N VAL A 395 6.82 -3.83 2.03
CA VAL A 395 6.03 -4.74 1.19
C VAL A 395 5.03 -5.49 2.06
N ALA A 396 3.84 -5.79 1.55
CA ALA A 396 2.80 -6.49 2.31
C ALA A 396 2.21 -7.63 1.51
N THR A 397 1.78 -8.70 2.19
CA THR A 397 1.13 -9.84 1.55
C THR A 397 -0.37 -9.66 1.44
N GLU A 398 -0.97 -10.31 0.43
CA GLU A 398 -2.40 -10.62 0.42
C GLU A 398 -2.61 -12.11 0.68
N VAL A 399 -3.49 -12.42 1.62
CA VAL A 399 -3.65 -13.75 2.17
C VAL A 399 -5.05 -14.24 1.88
N LEU A 400 -5.15 -15.17 0.94
CA LEU A 400 -6.44 -15.71 0.48
C LEU A 400 -7.17 -16.46 1.60
N SER A 401 -6.43 -17.33 2.29
CA SER A 401 -6.89 -18.08 3.46
C SER A 401 -5.69 -18.58 4.26
N THR A 402 -5.84 -18.83 5.55
CA THR A 402 -4.80 -19.46 6.38
C THR A 402 -5.44 -20.11 7.60
N THR A 403 -4.76 -21.08 8.21
CA THR A 403 -5.18 -21.68 9.48
C THR A 403 -4.68 -20.93 10.71
N VAL A 404 -3.68 -20.06 10.55
CA VAL A 404 -3.10 -19.20 11.60
C VAL A 404 -2.56 -17.93 10.94
N GLY A 405 -2.80 -16.77 11.56
CA GLY A 405 -2.28 -15.49 11.10
C GLY A 405 -3.25 -14.68 10.24
N THR A 406 -2.79 -13.49 9.85
CA THR A 406 -3.54 -12.54 9.02
C THR A 406 -2.75 -12.07 7.81
N GLY A 407 -1.42 -12.14 7.83
CA GLY A 407 -0.55 -11.72 6.71
C GLY A 407 0.59 -10.83 7.13
N MET A 408 1.77 -11.10 6.57
CA MET A 408 2.99 -10.37 6.85
C MET A 408 3.09 -9.07 6.05
N SER A 409 3.67 -8.06 6.68
CA SER A 409 4.32 -6.93 6.04
C SER A 409 5.82 -6.97 6.37
N TYR A 410 6.68 -6.50 5.48
CA TYR A 410 8.12 -6.54 5.63
C TYR A 410 8.72 -5.17 5.38
N LEU A 411 9.40 -4.63 6.39
CA LEU A 411 10.20 -3.42 6.24
C LEU A 411 11.60 -3.82 5.75
N LEU A 412 11.98 -3.32 4.59
CA LEU A 412 13.25 -3.61 3.92
C LEU A 412 14.17 -2.39 3.92
N ASP A 413 15.46 -2.59 4.13
CA ASP A 413 16.51 -1.62 3.79
C ASP A 413 16.87 -1.81 2.31
N THR A 414 16.52 -0.84 1.46
CA THR A 414 16.82 -0.84 0.03
C THR A 414 17.98 0.10 -0.33
N THR A 415 18.88 0.35 0.63
CA THR A 415 20.04 1.25 0.46
C THR A 415 21.22 0.60 -0.22
N ALA A 416 21.50 -0.68 0.07
CA ALA A 416 22.70 -1.33 -0.43
C ALA A 416 22.60 -1.62 -1.94
N TYR A 417 23.74 -1.53 -2.63
CA TYR A 417 23.85 -1.89 -4.04
C TYR A 417 25.26 -2.38 -4.35
N GLU A 418 25.39 -3.09 -5.45
CA GLU A 418 26.67 -3.47 -6.05
C GLU A 418 26.74 -3.04 -7.52
N ILE A 419 27.97 -2.90 -8.02
CA ILE A 419 28.24 -2.69 -9.44
C ILE A 419 29.25 -3.74 -9.89
N ASN A 420 28.79 -4.72 -10.65
CA ASN A 420 29.61 -5.81 -11.16
C ASN A 420 29.72 -5.71 -12.68
N ASN A 421 30.94 -5.46 -13.19
CA ASN A 421 31.21 -5.25 -14.63
C ASN A 421 30.34 -4.15 -15.29
N GLY A 422 29.97 -3.12 -14.53
CA GLY A 422 29.10 -2.04 -15.00
C GLY A 422 27.60 -2.30 -14.82
N ASN A 423 27.20 -3.52 -14.41
CA ASN A 423 25.82 -3.82 -14.08
C ASN A 423 25.55 -3.42 -12.63
N PHE A 424 24.64 -2.46 -12.46
CA PHE A 424 24.16 -2.01 -11.16
C PHE A 424 23.07 -2.95 -10.64
N ARG A 425 23.12 -3.29 -9.34
CA ARG A 425 22.11 -4.12 -8.68
C ARG A 425 21.88 -3.68 -7.23
N PHE A 426 20.64 -3.42 -6.84
CA PHE A 426 20.20 -3.27 -5.45
C PHE A 426 20.33 -4.58 -4.68
N LEU A 427 20.64 -4.45 -3.40
CA LEU A 427 20.72 -5.54 -2.44
C LEU A 427 19.77 -5.22 -1.27
N PRO A 428 18.44 -5.36 -1.45
CA PRO A 428 17.50 -5.18 -0.35
C PRO A 428 17.78 -6.18 0.77
N GLU A 429 17.66 -5.74 2.01
CA GLU A 429 17.83 -6.58 3.20
C GLU A 429 16.63 -6.42 4.13
N LEU A 430 16.15 -7.51 4.72
CA LEU A 430 15.06 -7.45 5.70
C LEU A 430 15.53 -6.71 6.97
N ILE A 431 14.77 -5.71 7.39
CA ILE A 431 14.91 -5.10 8.71
C ILE A 431 14.11 -5.89 9.73
N HIS A 432 12.80 -5.98 9.51
CA HIS A 432 11.89 -6.70 10.38
C HIS A 432 10.54 -6.95 9.66
N GLY A 433 9.87 -8.05 10.01
CA GLY A 433 8.49 -8.32 9.60
C GLY A 433 7.48 -7.68 10.56
N TRP A 434 6.25 -7.51 10.13
CA TRP A 434 5.14 -7.10 10.98
C TRP A 434 3.90 -7.90 10.58
N GLU A 435 3.10 -8.25 11.56
CA GLU A 435 1.77 -8.82 11.36
C GLU A 435 0.90 -8.27 12.49
N ILE A 436 -0.42 -8.24 12.31
CA ILE A 436 -1.35 -7.79 13.34
C ILE A 436 -0.97 -8.47 14.69
N PRO A 437 -0.80 -7.72 15.80
CA PRO A 437 -0.24 -8.27 17.03
C PRO A 437 -0.96 -9.51 17.58
N PHE A 438 -2.25 -9.67 17.27
CA PHE A 438 -3.11 -10.77 17.69
C PHE A 438 -3.18 -11.94 16.71
N ALA A 439 -2.53 -11.84 15.55
CA ALA A 439 -2.72 -12.74 14.42
C ALA A 439 -2.50 -14.23 14.74
N MET A 440 -1.66 -14.55 15.73
CA MET A 440 -1.43 -15.94 16.16
C MET A 440 -2.67 -16.61 16.77
N ASP A 441 -3.65 -15.83 17.23
CA ASP A 441 -4.94 -16.30 17.75
C ASP A 441 -6.06 -16.26 16.67
N HIS A 442 -5.73 -15.79 15.46
CA HIS A 442 -6.65 -15.62 14.34
C HIS A 442 -6.23 -16.42 13.11
N HIS A 443 -7.13 -16.44 12.13
CA HIS A 443 -6.95 -17.12 10.86
C HIS A 443 -7.85 -16.50 9.80
N ILE A 444 -7.60 -16.79 8.53
CA ILE A 444 -8.44 -16.35 7.41
C ILE A 444 -9.20 -17.57 6.86
N PRO A 445 -10.52 -17.67 7.07
CA PRO A 445 -11.29 -18.82 6.61
C PRO A 445 -11.41 -18.87 5.08
N GLU A 446 -11.60 -20.07 4.54
CA GLU A 446 -12.00 -20.27 3.15
C GLU A 446 -13.48 -19.90 2.93
N GLY A 447 -13.87 -19.66 1.67
CA GLY A 447 -15.27 -19.49 1.27
C GLY A 447 -15.74 -18.04 1.31
N GLU A 448 -16.86 -17.77 1.97
CA GLU A 448 -17.50 -16.44 1.93
C GLU A 448 -16.64 -15.37 2.65
N GLU A 449 -15.91 -15.75 3.70
CA GLU A 449 -15.04 -14.90 4.52
C GLU A 449 -13.56 -14.96 4.07
N TRP A 450 -13.29 -15.20 2.79
CA TRP A 450 -11.96 -15.08 2.20
C TRP A 450 -11.39 -13.65 2.39
N LEU A 451 -10.06 -13.51 2.43
CA LEU A 451 -9.33 -12.23 2.69
C LEU A 451 -9.63 -11.53 4.02
N LEU A 452 -10.45 -12.12 4.89
CA LEU A 452 -10.77 -11.55 6.20
C LEU A 452 -9.48 -11.20 6.95
N PHE A 453 -9.26 -9.92 7.24
CA PHE A 453 -8.06 -9.38 7.91
C PHE A 453 -6.78 -9.30 7.08
N SER A 454 -6.77 -9.74 5.82
CA SER A 454 -5.57 -9.65 4.98
C SER A 454 -5.12 -8.18 4.81
N PRO A 455 -3.81 -7.91 4.87
CA PRO A 455 -3.26 -6.63 4.41
C PRO A 455 -3.63 -6.37 2.95
N HIS A 456 -3.67 -5.10 2.55
CA HIS A 456 -3.93 -4.71 1.17
C HIS A 456 -2.99 -3.58 0.73
N ASN A 457 -3.36 -2.32 0.91
CA ASN A 457 -2.55 -1.16 0.51
C ASN A 457 -1.99 -0.42 1.75
N ALA A 458 -0.85 0.25 1.62
CA ALA A 458 -0.31 1.13 2.65
C ALA A 458 0.12 2.47 2.09
N ASP A 459 0.06 3.51 2.93
CA ASP A 459 0.78 4.76 2.68
C ASP A 459 1.81 5.00 3.78
N THR A 460 2.83 5.81 3.51
CA THR A 460 3.92 6.08 4.46
C THR A 460 4.19 7.57 4.59
N GLN A 461 4.61 7.99 5.79
CA GLN A 461 5.02 9.36 6.01
C GLN A 461 6.20 9.42 6.96
N ILE A 462 7.24 10.17 6.56
CA ILE A 462 8.33 10.60 7.42
C ILE A 462 8.04 12.01 7.94
N PHE A 463 8.11 12.16 9.25
CA PHE A 463 7.80 13.38 9.97
C PHE A 463 9.08 13.98 10.53
N GLN A 464 9.28 15.27 10.31
CA GLN A 464 10.38 15.98 10.97
C GLN A 464 10.01 16.28 12.43
N THR A 465 10.84 15.83 13.37
CA THR A 465 10.61 16.01 14.82
C THR A 465 11.54 17.06 15.43
N GLY A 466 11.27 17.43 16.69
CA GLY A 466 12.14 18.34 17.47
C GLY A 466 12.06 19.82 17.08
N LEU A 467 11.14 20.20 16.19
CA LEU A 467 10.88 21.59 15.82
C LEU A 467 9.87 22.28 16.75
N PRO A 468 9.94 23.61 16.93
CA PRO A 468 8.98 24.33 17.77
C PRO A 468 7.53 24.17 17.27
N GLY A 469 6.67 23.59 18.11
CA GLY A 469 5.24 23.40 17.81
C GLY A 469 4.89 22.02 17.24
N LEU A 470 5.89 21.18 16.94
CA LEU A 470 5.69 19.79 16.51
C LEU A 470 6.04 18.83 17.65
N PRO A 471 5.37 17.68 17.74
CA PRO A 471 5.70 16.64 18.73
C PRO A 471 7.07 16.03 18.40
N ASP A 472 7.76 15.55 19.43
CA ASP A 472 8.94 14.72 19.27
C ASP A 472 8.63 13.32 19.79
N ASN A 473 8.16 12.48 18.86
CA ASN A 473 7.88 11.07 19.10
C ASN A 473 9.09 10.19 18.75
N SER A 474 10.16 10.80 18.20
CA SER A 474 11.31 10.06 17.71
C SER A 474 12.08 9.36 18.83
N PHE A 475 12.83 8.32 18.48
CA PHE A 475 13.75 7.59 19.35
C PHE A 475 15.04 8.37 19.67
N GLY A 476 14.90 9.68 19.87
CA GLY A 476 16.02 10.61 20.09
C GLY A 476 16.70 11.05 18.80
N GLY A 477 16.01 10.88 17.67
CA GLY A 477 16.41 11.34 16.34
C GLY A 477 15.89 12.74 16.01
N ALA A 478 15.81 13.04 14.71
CA ALA A 478 15.21 14.27 14.19
C ALA A 478 14.05 13.99 13.23
N TRP A 479 13.64 12.72 13.15
CA TRP A 479 12.54 12.25 12.34
C TRP A 479 11.80 11.14 13.07
N ASP A 480 10.56 10.90 12.68
CA ASP A 480 9.74 9.76 13.07
C ASP A 480 8.96 9.29 11.83
N GLY A 481 8.64 8.00 11.72
CA GLY A 481 8.07 7.43 10.50
C GLY A 481 6.85 6.56 10.79
N ARG A 482 5.79 6.71 10.01
CA ARG A 482 4.58 5.86 10.10
C ARG A 482 4.28 5.15 8.80
N ILE A 483 3.74 3.94 8.94
CA ILE A 483 3.06 3.18 7.88
C ILE A 483 1.58 3.16 8.25
N TYR A 484 0.71 3.57 7.33
CA TYR A 484 -0.75 3.53 7.43
C TYR A 484 -1.23 2.33 6.62
N LEU A 485 -1.24 1.15 7.23
CA LEU A 485 -1.58 -0.09 6.55
C LEU A 485 -3.10 -0.31 6.61
N SER A 486 -3.72 -0.38 5.43
CA SER A 486 -5.07 -0.89 5.30
C SER A 486 -5.04 -2.42 5.32
N SER A 487 -6.00 -2.99 6.03
CA SER A 487 -6.24 -4.44 6.05
C SER A 487 -7.74 -4.65 5.99
N TYR A 488 -8.22 -5.55 5.14
CA TYR A 488 -9.63 -5.61 4.72
C TYR A 488 -10.61 -5.50 5.89
N HIS A 489 -10.92 -6.60 6.55
CA HIS A 489 -11.84 -6.62 7.69
C HIS A 489 -11.17 -6.23 9.02
N ALA A 490 -9.84 -6.03 9.01
CA ALA A 490 -9.07 -5.64 10.19
C ALA A 490 -8.94 -4.12 10.36
N GLY A 491 -9.38 -3.33 9.39
CA GLY A 491 -9.35 -1.88 9.45
C GLY A 491 -7.96 -1.28 9.19
N LEU A 492 -7.77 -0.05 9.65
CA LEU A 492 -6.49 0.67 9.59
C LEU A 492 -5.60 0.23 10.75
N TRP A 493 -4.33 -0.06 10.46
CA TRP A 493 -3.26 -0.25 11.44
C TRP A 493 -2.14 0.76 11.19
N VAL A 494 -1.76 1.53 12.21
CA VAL A 494 -0.67 2.50 12.12
C VAL A 494 0.56 1.93 12.82
N ILE A 495 1.67 1.83 12.07
CA ILE A 495 2.90 1.17 12.50
C ILE A 495 4.05 2.19 12.54
N ASP A 496 4.80 2.17 13.63
CA ASP A 496 5.97 3.01 13.88
C ASP A 496 7.23 2.39 13.27
N ILE A 497 7.81 3.09 12.29
CA ILE A 497 8.98 2.62 11.54
C ILE A 497 10.21 2.55 12.45
N GLU A 498 10.43 3.56 13.31
CA GLU A 498 11.59 3.59 14.19
C GLU A 498 11.58 2.43 15.20
N THR A 499 10.42 2.11 15.75
CA THR A 499 10.24 0.99 16.65
C THR A 499 10.50 -0.33 15.94
N LEU A 500 9.97 -0.53 14.72
CA LEU A 500 10.28 -1.74 13.93
C LEU A 500 11.79 -1.88 13.66
N MET A 501 12.45 -0.79 13.27
CA MET A 501 13.90 -0.78 13.06
C MET A 501 14.67 -1.10 14.35
N PHE A 502 14.28 -0.48 15.46
CA PHE A 502 14.92 -0.70 16.75
C PHE A 502 14.79 -2.15 17.21
N GLU A 503 13.58 -2.72 17.16
CA GLU A 503 13.31 -4.10 17.58
C GLU A 503 13.99 -5.12 16.66
N GLY A 504 14.12 -4.82 15.35
CA GLY A 504 14.89 -5.61 14.40
C GLY A 504 16.36 -5.79 14.79
N LEU A 505 16.96 -4.81 15.47
CA LEU A 505 18.32 -4.93 16.02
C LEU A 505 18.39 -5.73 17.33
N GLN A 506 17.31 -5.74 18.12
CA GLN A 506 17.30 -6.40 19.43
C GLN A 506 17.07 -7.92 19.33
N GLY A 507 16.48 -8.39 18.23
CA GLY A 507 16.11 -9.80 18.08
C GLY A 507 15.10 -10.26 19.13
N VAL A 508 14.20 -9.35 19.54
CA VAL A 508 13.12 -9.67 20.47
C VAL A 508 12.12 -10.65 19.84
N ASN A 509 11.20 -11.16 20.66
CA ASN A 509 10.09 -11.96 20.16
C ASN A 509 9.25 -11.11 19.18
N LYS A 510 8.97 -11.63 17.98
CA LYS A 510 8.26 -10.91 16.90
C LYS A 510 6.91 -10.36 17.34
N THR A 511 6.10 -11.13 18.07
CA THR A 511 4.80 -10.68 18.57
C THR A 511 4.93 -9.47 19.50
N VAL A 512 6.00 -9.40 20.29
CA VAL A 512 6.29 -8.22 21.13
C VAL A 512 6.68 -7.04 20.25
N ALA A 513 7.51 -7.25 19.24
CA ALA A 513 7.88 -6.21 18.27
C ALA A 513 6.64 -5.66 17.54
N HIS A 514 5.75 -6.53 17.06
CA HIS A 514 4.51 -6.16 16.37
C HIS A 514 3.63 -5.28 17.28
N ALA A 515 3.42 -5.71 18.53
CA ALA A 515 2.65 -4.93 19.50
C ALA A 515 3.31 -3.59 19.83
N SER A 516 4.63 -3.57 20.04
CA SER A 516 5.36 -2.36 20.41
C SER A 516 5.41 -1.31 19.30
N SER A 517 5.48 -1.76 18.04
CA SER A 517 5.49 -0.89 16.87
C SER A 517 4.10 -0.47 16.42
N THR A 518 3.02 -1.08 16.95
CA THR A 518 1.67 -0.65 16.62
C THR A 518 1.30 0.60 17.42
N VAL A 519 1.13 1.72 16.72
CA VAL A 519 0.74 3.00 17.32
C VAL A 519 -0.76 3.04 17.63
N GLY A 520 -1.58 2.45 16.76
CA GLY A 520 -3.02 2.41 16.93
C GLY A 520 -3.72 1.69 15.78
N TYR A 521 -5.01 1.44 15.97
CA TYR A 521 -5.87 0.86 14.94
C TYR A 521 -7.27 1.49 14.95
N HIS A 522 -7.97 1.38 13.82
CA HIS A 522 -9.36 1.79 13.70
C HIS A 522 -10.11 0.90 12.71
N LEU A 523 -11.21 0.28 13.18
CA LEU A 523 -12.14 -0.45 12.34
C LEU A 523 -13.28 0.48 11.89
N PRO A 524 -13.42 0.79 10.59
CA PRO A 524 -14.52 1.61 10.11
C PRO A 524 -15.90 1.03 10.44
N HIS A 525 -16.81 1.89 10.88
CA HIS A 525 -18.11 1.49 11.44
C HIS A 525 -19.25 2.49 11.11
N GLY A 526 -19.25 3.06 9.91
CA GLY A 526 -20.15 4.15 9.49
C GLY A 526 -21.48 3.65 8.93
N ALA A 527 -21.46 2.56 8.17
CA ALA A 527 -22.64 1.88 7.67
C ALA A 527 -22.41 0.38 7.47
N ASP A 528 -23.50 -0.37 7.56
CA ASP A 528 -23.52 -1.81 7.27
C ASP A 528 -23.01 -2.10 5.86
N GLY A 529 -22.37 -3.26 5.69
CA GLY A 529 -21.83 -3.66 4.41
C GLY A 529 -22.95 -3.98 3.43
N SER A 530 -22.80 -3.49 2.19
CA SER A 530 -23.74 -3.74 1.12
C SER A 530 -23.15 -4.77 0.16
N PRO A 531 -23.77 -5.95 -0.01
CA PRO A 531 -23.30 -6.93 -0.99
C PRO A 531 -23.24 -6.30 -2.38
N LEU A 532 -22.16 -6.59 -3.06
CA LEU A 532 -21.97 -6.17 -4.43
C LEU A 532 -22.30 -7.31 -5.40
N ASP A 533 -22.69 -6.98 -6.63
CA ASP A 533 -23.01 -7.99 -7.65
C ASP A 533 -21.73 -8.68 -8.13
N SER A 534 -21.36 -9.76 -7.44
CA SER A 534 -20.27 -10.67 -7.75
C SER A 534 -20.77 -12.11 -7.54
N SER A 535 -20.39 -13.00 -8.44
CA SER A 535 -20.77 -14.43 -8.43
C SER A 535 -19.75 -15.31 -7.75
N PHE A 536 -18.58 -14.77 -7.36
CA PHE A 536 -17.54 -15.52 -6.65
C PHE A 536 -17.23 -14.99 -5.26
N TYR A 537 -17.38 -13.68 -5.05
CA TYR A 537 -16.97 -13.06 -3.81
C TYR A 537 -18.09 -12.28 -3.17
N ASP A 538 -18.28 -12.53 -1.88
CA ASP A 538 -19.19 -11.75 -1.08
C ASP A 538 -18.45 -10.55 -0.51
N PHE A 539 -18.49 -9.43 -1.25
CA PHE A 539 -18.05 -8.13 -0.73
C PHE A 539 -19.12 -7.50 0.16
N GLY A 540 -19.82 -8.27 1.00
CA GLY A 540 -20.85 -7.77 1.91
C GLY A 540 -20.31 -7.36 3.28
N TRP A 541 -19.02 -7.64 3.56
CA TRP A 541 -18.42 -7.41 4.88
C TRP A 541 -18.14 -5.92 5.15
N THR A 542 -18.19 -5.51 6.41
CA THR A 542 -17.85 -4.15 6.82
C THR A 542 -17.13 -4.16 8.18
N PRO A 543 -16.00 -3.45 8.32
CA PRO A 543 -15.28 -2.77 7.25
C PRO A 543 -14.70 -3.78 6.26
N PHE A 544 -14.47 -3.33 5.03
CA PHE A 544 -13.65 -4.02 4.03
C PHE A 544 -12.84 -2.93 3.35
N LEU A 545 -11.71 -2.57 3.97
CA LEU A 545 -10.85 -1.49 3.52
C LEU A 545 -9.98 -1.92 2.35
N TRP A 546 -10.01 -1.14 1.28
CA TRP A 546 -9.15 -1.33 0.12
C TRP A 546 -7.86 -0.53 0.25
N ALA A 547 -7.96 0.76 0.60
CA ALA A 547 -6.79 1.63 0.65
C ALA A 547 -6.85 2.59 1.83
N ALA A 548 -5.67 2.98 2.30
CA ALA A 548 -5.44 4.01 3.29
C ALA A 548 -4.41 4.98 2.74
N GLU A 549 -4.76 6.27 2.70
CA GLU A 549 -3.87 7.32 2.24
C GLU A 549 -3.74 8.40 3.31
N TYR A 550 -2.51 8.74 3.65
CA TYR A 550 -2.18 9.82 4.53
C TYR A 550 -2.03 11.13 3.75
N HIS A 551 -2.71 12.18 4.20
CA HIS A 551 -2.55 13.50 3.62
C HIS A 551 -2.79 14.59 4.66
N ASP A 552 -1.78 15.43 4.90
CA ASP A 552 -1.84 16.60 5.79
C ASP A 552 -2.48 16.30 7.17
N GLY A 553 -1.97 15.27 7.87
CA GLY A 553 -2.40 14.96 9.24
C GLY A 553 -3.75 14.23 9.34
N TYR A 554 -4.29 13.75 8.23
CA TYR A 554 -5.48 12.90 8.17
C TYR A 554 -5.17 11.63 7.39
N THR A 555 -5.87 10.54 7.73
CA THR A 555 -5.85 9.30 6.93
C THR A 555 -7.23 9.08 6.33
N TYR A 556 -7.26 8.92 5.02
CA TYR A 556 -8.44 8.70 4.20
C TYR A 556 -8.53 7.22 3.88
N LEU A 557 -9.64 6.58 4.25
CA LEU A 557 -9.83 5.14 4.11
C LEU A 557 -10.95 4.87 3.11
N SER A 558 -10.63 4.17 2.04
CA SER A 558 -11.61 3.72 1.06
C SER A 558 -12.13 2.34 1.44
N CYS A 559 -13.43 2.27 1.73
CA CYS A 559 -14.10 1.01 2.04
C CYS A 559 -14.99 0.60 0.88
N ILE A 560 -14.75 -0.59 0.33
CA ILE A 560 -15.47 -1.09 -0.84
C ILE A 560 -16.98 -1.17 -0.59
N THR A 561 -17.41 -1.52 0.62
CA THR A 561 -18.82 -1.82 0.90
C THR A 561 -19.64 -0.66 1.44
N SER A 562 -18.99 0.40 1.93
CA SER A 562 -19.69 1.46 2.67
C SER A 562 -19.33 2.89 2.23
N GLY A 563 -18.08 3.22 1.94
CA GLY A 563 -17.71 4.56 1.48
C GLY A 563 -16.36 5.05 1.97
N LEU A 564 -16.22 6.37 2.03
CA LEU A 564 -15.02 7.06 2.50
C LEU A 564 -15.10 7.32 4.00
N TYR A 565 -14.07 6.90 4.72
CA TYR A 565 -13.85 7.28 6.12
C TYR A 565 -12.65 8.21 6.22
N ILE A 566 -12.72 9.17 7.13
CA ILE A 566 -11.57 10.01 7.48
C ILE A 566 -11.32 9.85 8.96
N VAL A 567 -10.07 9.55 9.30
CA VAL A 567 -9.60 9.47 10.68
C VAL A 567 -8.40 10.38 10.87
N GLN A 568 -8.08 10.68 12.12
CA GLN A 568 -6.90 11.45 12.47
C GLN A 568 -6.24 10.83 13.70
N LEU A 569 -4.97 10.47 13.56
CA LEU A 569 -4.13 10.10 14.68
C LEU A 569 -3.71 11.37 15.43
N ASP A 570 -3.82 11.36 16.76
CA ASP A 570 -3.57 12.52 17.63
C ASP A 570 -2.16 13.11 17.48
N ILE A 571 -1.15 12.25 17.34
CA ILE A 571 0.25 12.64 17.15
C ILE A 571 0.54 13.18 15.75
N ASP A 572 -0.35 12.93 14.78
CA ASP A 572 -0.24 13.45 13.42
C ASP A 572 -1.00 14.77 13.25
N ALA A 573 -1.97 15.06 14.12
CA ALA A 573 -2.76 16.29 14.07
C ALA A 573 -1.93 17.58 14.00
N PRO A 574 -0.78 17.72 14.69
CA PRO A 574 0.08 18.91 14.56
C PRO A 574 0.72 19.12 13.19
N TYR A 575 0.76 18.09 12.34
CA TYR A 575 1.31 18.14 10.99
C TYR A 575 0.26 18.49 9.93
N GLY A 576 -1.02 18.53 10.30
CA GLY A 576 -2.08 19.00 9.42
C GLY A 576 -2.16 20.53 9.34
N ASN A 577 -2.50 21.04 8.15
CA ASN A 577 -2.63 22.47 7.85
C ASN A 577 -4.06 23.00 8.02
#